data_AF-A0AAV6NFM6-F1
#
_entry.id   AF-A0AAV6NFM6-F1
#
_cell.length_a   1.000
_cell.length_b   1.000
_cell.length_c   1.000
_cell.angle_alpha   90.00
_cell.angle_beta   90.00
_cell.angle_gamma   90.00
#
_symmetry.space_group_name_H-M   'P 1'
#
loop_
_entity.id
_entity.type
_entity.pdbx_description
1 polymer ?
#
loop_
_entity_poly.entity_id
_entity_poly.type
_entity_poly.pdbx_seq_one_letter_code
_entity_poly.pdbx_strand_id
1 'polypeptide(L)'
;MAEVKLHGTWPSPFSYRVIWALKLKGIPYEYVEEDLSNKSPLLLHYNPVHKKIPVLVHGGKPICESTIILEYIDETWPEKPLLPSDPFERATARFWIKFIEDKGPAVFMIFRAKSDEERENAKKPSLEMLRTVEEWGFRGGDGRERKFFGGDEIGMADLAFGWVAHWIGVIEEVVDVKFLDANEFPKVYAWTERFKDAAVIRDNLPDRNLMAAAFRRRFEFMAHSGLLGGGMRWKTRKKMRENVSDERGQQNGTLSVLLQDPFEVLGSDLLMAILGYVDSRSVALSLLVSRSWYGIASSDSLWSSKCVELWLGKAHIPRLAQTRGLPKMAAYSLSVMDGNRTRIMREDLCDHAWQFHFNKEAPVYWRDLDPYWQGSHLLMRRYFHPDGSQTADPDDRVWGGHECCFSTVTTIVGDGKIREHYVRINKWPRMLVSRNEDWSWEMSNHFTSYSSIADAEKDGGTGPL
;
A
#
# COMPACT_ATOMS: atom_id res chain seq x y z
N MET A 1 -13.84 -32.16 -18.93
CA MET A 1 -13.12 -31.01 -18.34
C MET A 1 -13.67 -30.80 -16.95
N ALA A 2 -12.86 -30.34 -16.00
CA ALA A 2 -13.37 -30.01 -14.67
C ALA A 2 -14.35 -28.83 -14.77
N GLU A 3 -15.33 -28.78 -13.87
CA GLU A 3 -16.35 -27.73 -13.83
C GLU A 3 -15.70 -26.37 -13.53
N VAL A 4 -16.16 -25.32 -14.23
CA VAL A 4 -15.70 -23.93 -14.05
C VAL A 4 -16.90 -23.08 -13.65
N LYS A 5 -16.82 -22.41 -12.48
CA LYS A 5 -17.82 -21.43 -12.03
C LYS A 5 -17.16 -20.08 -11.83
N LEU A 6 -17.87 -19.00 -12.14
CA LEU A 6 -17.45 -17.63 -11.88
C LEU A 6 -18.45 -16.95 -10.97
N HIS A 7 -18.05 -16.68 -9.72
CA HIS A 7 -18.79 -15.80 -8.83
C HIS A 7 -18.45 -14.35 -9.17
N GLY A 8 -19.46 -13.58 -9.55
CA GLY A 8 -19.30 -12.20 -10.02
C GLY A 8 -20.53 -11.35 -9.73
N THR A 9 -20.48 -10.08 -10.14
CA THR A 9 -21.69 -9.28 -10.24
C THR A 9 -21.71 -8.51 -11.55
N TRP A 10 -22.87 -8.43 -12.19
CA TRP A 10 -23.03 -7.88 -13.55
C TRP A 10 -22.58 -6.41 -13.76
N PRO A 11 -22.50 -5.49 -12.77
CA PRO A 11 -21.95 -4.15 -13.00
C PRO A 11 -20.45 -4.07 -12.71
N SER A 12 -19.78 -5.17 -12.34
CA SER A 12 -18.37 -5.16 -11.93
C SER A 12 -17.42 -5.26 -13.12
N PRO A 13 -16.55 -4.26 -13.37
CA PRO A 13 -15.55 -4.34 -14.42
C PRO A 13 -14.54 -5.48 -14.17
N PHE A 14 -14.28 -5.82 -12.90
CA PHE A 14 -13.37 -6.91 -12.54
C PHE A 14 -13.93 -8.28 -12.92
N SER A 15 -15.26 -8.47 -12.84
CA SER A 15 -15.91 -9.70 -13.31
C SER A 15 -15.85 -9.80 -14.84
N TYR A 16 -16.01 -8.68 -15.54
CA TYR A 16 -15.97 -8.67 -17.02
C TYR A 16 -14.60 -8.97 -17.60
N ARG A 17 -13.51 -8.62 -16.92
CA ARG A 17 -12.15 -9.12 -17.25
C ARG A 17 -12.15 -10.63 -17.44
N VAL A 18 -12.68 -11.36 -16.47
CA VAL A 18 -12.71 -12.82 -16.44
C VAL A 18 -13.72 -13.37 -17.45
N ILE A 19 -14.91 -12.77 -17.56
CA ILE A 19 -15.92 -13.15 -18.56
C ILE A 19 -15.32 -13.08 -19.97
N TRP A 20 -14.70 -11.96 -20.34
CA TRP A 20 -14.10 -11.80 -21.66
C TRP A 20 -12.97 -12.80 -21.91
N ALA A 21 -12.12 -13.07 -20.93
CA ALA A 21 -11.06 -14.08 -21.06
C ALA A 21 -11.62 -15.48 -21.33
N LEU A 22 -12.61 -15.92 -20.54
CA LEU A 22 -13.28 -17.21 -20.73
C LEU A 22 -13.95 -17.29 -22.11
N LYS A 23 -14.60 -16.21 -22.56
CA LYS A 23 -15.28 -16.14 -23.86
C LYS A 23 -14.30 -16.14 -25.04
N LEU A 24 -13.21 -15.38 -24.97
CA LEU A 24 -12.15 -15.37 -26.00
C LEU A 24 -11.53 -16.76 -26.18
N LYS A 25 -11.38 -17.48 -25.06
CA LYS A 25 -10.87 -18.86 -25.06
C LYS A 25 -11.91 -19.92 -25.40
N GLY A 26 -13.20 -19.58 -25.40
CA GLY A 26 -14.28 -20.53 -25.61
C GLY A 26 -14.44 -21.54 -24.46
N ILE A 27 -14.05 -21.15 -23.24
CA ILE A 27 -14.17 -22.00 -22.04
C ILE A 27 -15.62 -21.92 -21.53
N PRO A 28 -16.35 -23.04 -21.45
CA PRO A 28 -17.68 -23.05 -20.85
C PRO A 28 -17.58 -22.86 -19.34
N TYR A 29 -18.47 -22.06 -18.76
CA TYR A 29 -18.52 -21.80 -17.32
C TYR A 29 -19.95 -21.51 -16.87
N GLU A 30 -20.22 -21.77 -15.59
CA GLU A 30 -21.42 -21.32 -14.89
C GLU A 30 -21.15 -19.94 -14.28
N TYR A 31 -22.06 -18.98 -14.47
CA TYR A 31 -21.97 -17.68 -13.81
C TYR A 31 -22.88 -17.64 -12.59
N VAL A 32 -22.32 -17.27 -11.45
CA VAL A 32 -23.05 -17.13 -10.18
C VAL A 32 -23.08 -15.65 -9.82
N GLU A 33 -24.27 -15.04 -9.88
CA GLU A 33 -24.47 -13.64 -9.49
C GLU A 33 -24.45 -13.52 -7.95
N GLU A 34 -23.59 -12.63 -7.45
CA GLU A 34 -23.41 -12.34 -6.03
C GLU A 34 -24.05 -11.00 -5.65
N ASP A 35 -24.83 -11.00 -4.57
CA ASP A 35 -25.28 -9.77 -3.92
C ASP A 35 -24.18 -9.23 -3.01
N LEU A 36 -23.56 -8.11 -3.39
CA LEU A 36 -22.50 -7.51 -2.60
C LEU A 36 -22.97 -6.81 -1.31
N SER A 37 -24.27 -6.54 -1.19
CA SER A 37 -24.90 -6.06 0.05
C SER A 37 -25.20 -7.21 1.02
N ASN A 38 -25.39 -8.42 0.50
CA ASN A 38 -25.61 -9.64 1.28
C ASN A 38 -24.83 -10.83 0.70
N LYS A 39 -23.52 -10.84 0.96
CA LYS A 39 -22.56 -11.78 0.35
C LYS A 39 -22.93 -13.23 0.66
N SER A 40 -22.89 -14.10 -0.35
CA SER A 40 -23.24 -15.50 -0.15
C SER A 40 -22.25 -16.22 0.77
N PRO A 41 -22.68 -17.27 1.51
CA PRO A 41 -21.77 -18.11 2.29
C PRO A 41 -20.67 -18.73 1.44
N LEU A 42 -20.96 -19.05 0.17
CA LEU A 42 -19.98 -19.60 -0.77
C LEU A 42 -18.89 -18.57 -1.11
N LEU A 43 -19.25 -17.32 -1.38
CA LEU A 43 -18.27 -16.26 -1.62
C LEU A 43 -17.35 -16.06 -0.40
N LEU A 44 -17.92 -16.04 0.80
CA LEU A 44 -17.16 -15.90 2.04
C LEU A 44 -16.27 -17.12 2.30
N HIS A 45 -16.71 -18.31 1.90
CA HIS A 45 -15.93 -19.54 2.00
C HIS A 45 -14.77 -19.57 0.98
N TYR A 46 -15.03 -19.20 -0.27
CA TYR A 46 -14.03 -19.24 -1.33
C TYR A 46 -13.00 -18.11 -1.26
N ASN A 47 -13.40 -16.92 -0.78
CA ASN A 47 -12.50 -15.78 -0.58
C ASN A 47 -12.62 -15.22 0.85
N PRO A 48 -12.14 -15.95 1.88
CA PRO A 48 -12.29 -15.53 3.28
C PRO A 48 -11.42 -14.30 3.61
N VAL A 49 -10.33 -14.09 2.85
CA VAL A 49 -9.36 -13.00 3.07
C VAL A 49 -9.93 -11.66 2.62
N HIS A 50 -10.33 -11.55 1.35
CA HIS A 50 -10.79 -10.27 0.80
C HIS A 50 -12.32 -10.17 0.73
N LYS A 51 -13.04 -11.29 0.70
CA LYS A 51 -14.51 -11.33 0.60
C LYS A 51 -15.00 -10.51 -0.60
N LYS A 52 -14.27 -10.60 -1.71
CA LYS A 52 -14.48 -9.84 -2.95
C LYS A 52 -14.70 -10.78 -4.13
N ILE A 53 -15.40 -10.27 -5.13
CA ILE A 53 -15.52 -10.83 -6.48
C ILE A 53 -14.51 -10.16 -7.41
N PRO A 54 -14.15 -10.78 -8.56
CA PRO A 54 -14.53 -12.13 -8.98
C PRO A 54 -13.82 -13.25 -8.21
N VAL A 55 -14.46 -14.42 -8.17
CA VAL A 55 -13.82 -15.69 -7.75
C VAL A 55 -14.11 -16.75 -8.81
N LEU A 56 -13.06 -17.33 -9.38
CA LEU A 56 -13.15 -18.45 -10.31
C LEU A 56 -13.00 -19.75 -9.53
N VAL A 57 -13.93 -20.68 -9.64
CA VAL A 57 -13.86 -22.01 -9.03
C VAL A 57 -13.66 -23.03 -10.13
N HIS A 58 -12.48 -23.66 -10.18
CA HIS A 58 -12.15 -24.68 -11.18
C HIS A 58 -11.92 -26.02 -10.49
N GLY A 59 -12.79 -27.00 -10.77
CA GLY A 59 -12.73 -28.32 -10.11
C GLY A 59 -12.82 -28.24 -8.59
N GLY A 60 -13.66 -27.33 -8.06
CA GLY A 60 -13.84 -27.09 -6.63
C GLY A 60 -12.75 -26.25 -5.96
N LYS A 61 -11.72 -25.81 -6.69
CA LYS A 61 -10.63 -24.99 -6.16
C LYS A 61 -10.88 -23.52 -6.48
N PRO A 62 -10.95 -22.61 -5.50
CA PRO A 62 -11.16 -21.18 -5.75
C PRO A 62 -9.85 -20.46 -6.11
N ILE A 63 -9.93 -19.55 -7.08
CA ILE A 63 -8.90 -18.59 -7.49
C ILE A 63 -9.50 -17.20 -7.36
N CYS A 64 -8.81 -16.31 -6.64
CA CYS A 64 -9.26 -14.95 -6.34
C CYS A 64 -8.40 -13.91 -7.09
N GLU A 65 -8.86 -12.66 -7.10
CA GLU A 65 -8.25 -11.50 -7.77
C GLU A 65 -8.30 -11.59 -9.30
N SER A 66 -8.92 -10.59 -9.94
CA SER A 66 -9.25 -10.68 -11.36
C SER A 66 -8.04 -10.94 -12.27
N THR A 67 -6.88 -10.32 -12.01
CA THR A 67 -5.67 -10.48 -12.81
C THR A 67 -4.96 -11.80 -12.56
N ILE A 68 -4.95 -12.29 -11.32
CA ILE A 68 -4.47 -13.64 -11.00
C ILE A 68 -5.34 -14.70 -11.69
N ILE A 69 -6.66 -14.50 -11.71
CA ILE A 69 -7.60 -15.37 -12.45
C ILE A 69 -7.28 -15.36 -13.95
N LEU A 70 -6.96 -14.20 -14.53
CA LEU A 70 -6.55 -14.10 -15.94
C LEU A 70 -5.27 -14.91 -16.21
N GLU A 71 -4.25 -14.77 -15.37
CA GLU A 71 -3.01 -15.55 -15.51
C GLU A 71 -3.27 -17.06 -15.38
N TYR A 72 -4.09 -17.46 -14.40
CA TYR A 72 -4.50 -18.86 -14.24
C TYR A 72 -5.22 -19.42 -15.47
N ILE A 73 -6.13 -18.65 -16.07
CA ILE A 73 -6.82 -19.01 -17.30
C ILE A 73 -5.82 -19.10 -18.48
N ASP A 74 -4.78 -18.27 -18.49
CA ASP A 74 -3.71 -18.30 -19.49
C ASP A 74 -2.80 -19.51 -19.42
N GLU A 75 -2.43 -19.88 -18.21
CA GLU A 75 -1.57 -21.04 -17.99
C GLU A 75 -2.32 -22.37 -18.12
N THR A 76 -3.61 -22.40 -17.79
CA THR A 76 -4.43 -23.63 -17.81
C THR A 76 -4.92 -24.00 -19.22
N TRP A 77 -5.19 -23.01 -20.08
CA TRP A 77 -5.70 -23.19 -21.45
C TRP A 77 -4.83 -22.42 -22.46
N PRO A 78 -3.70 -23.00 -22.91
CA PRO A 78 -2.67 -22.29 -23.67
C PRO A 78 -2.97 -22.10 -25.16
N GLU A 79 -4.05 -22.67 -25.71
CA GLU A 79 -4.32 -22.72 -27.16
C GLU A 79 -4.58 -21.34 -27.79
N LYS A 80 -5.04 -20.37 -26.99
CA LYS A 80 -5.31 -18.98 -27.40
C LYS A 80 -4.71 -18.03 -26.37
N PRO A 81 -3.38 -17.81 -26.41
CA PRO A 81 -2.68 -17.08 -25.36
C PRO A 81 -3.15 -15.62 -25.29
N LEU A 82 -3.39 -15.14 -24.08
CA LEU A 82 -3.74 -13.74 -23.79
C LEU A 82 -2.51 -12.91 -23.48
N LEU A 83 -1.41 -13.54 -23.08
CA LEU A 83 -0.09 -12.92 -22.96
C LEU A 83 0.80 -13.28 -24.14
N PRO A 84 1.68 -12.36 -24.58
CA PRO A 84 2.71 -12.66 -25.56
C PRO A 84 3.64 -13.80 -25.09
N SER A 85 4.13 -14.60 -26.04
CA SER A 85 5.13 -15.65 -25.76
C SER A 85 6.51 -15.09 -25.45
N ASP A 86 6.86 -13.94 -26.04
CA ASP A 86 8.13 -13.27 -25.79
C ASP A 86 8.20 -12.76 -24.33
N PRO A 87 9.28 -13.04 -23.58
CA PRO A 87 9.40 -12.64 -22.18
C PRO A 87 9.33 -11.12 -21.95
N PHE A 88 9.90 -10.31 -22.84
CA PHE A 88 9.93 -8.85 -22.70
C PHE A 88 8.54 -8.26 -22.95
N GLU A 89 7.86 -8.72 -23.99
CA GLU A 89 6.50 -8.30 -24.32
C GLU A 89 5.50 -8.73 -23.24
N ARG A 90 5.69 -9.92 -22.66
CA ARG A 90 4.90 -10.39 -21.52
C ARG A 90 5.13 -9.55 -20.27
N ALA A 91 6.38 -9.13 -20.00
CA ALA A 91 6.69 -8.21 -18.90
C ALA A 91 6.06 -6.82 -19.13
N THR A 92 6.08 -6.34 -20.37
CA THR A 92 5.45 -5.07 -20.78
C THR A 92 3.92 -5.11 -20.57
N ALA A 93 3.27 -6.21 -20.97
CA ALA A 93 1.84 -6.40 -20.72
C ALA A 93 1.51 -6.38 -19.22
N ARG A 94 2.31 -7.08 -18.39
CA ARG A 94 2.15 -7.08 -16.92
C ARG A 94 2.38 -5.72 -16.29
N PHE A 95 3.33 -4.94 -16.80
CA PHE A 95 3.54 -3.55 -16.37
C PHE A 95 2.28 -2.72 -16.59
N TRP A 96 1.70 -2.77 -17.79
CA TRP A 96 0.48 -2.03 -18.10
C TRP A 96 -0.70 -2.48 -17.24
N ILE A 97 -0.88 -3.78 -17.04
CA ILE A 97 -1.89 -4.32 -16.13
C ILE A 97 -1.72 -3.70 -14.73
N LYS A 98 -0.50 -3.74 -14.16
CA LYS A 98 -0.22 -3.18 -12.84
C LYS A 98 -0.50 -1.68 -12.77
N PHE A 99 -0.07 -0.92 -13.78
CA PHE A 99 -0.34 0.50 -13.88
C PHE A 99 -1.84 0.80 -13.87
N ILE A 100 -2.63 0.05 -14.65
CA ILE A 100 -4.08 0.19 -14.73
C ILE A 100 -4.74 -0.17 -13.38
N GLU A 101 -4.27 -1.20 -12.68
CA GLU A 101 -4.81 -1.57 -11.38
C GLU A 101 -4.52 -0.54 -10.29
N ASP A 102 -3.34 0.10 -10.33
CA ASP A 102 -2.97 1.14 -9.37
C ASP A 102 -3.75 2.45 -9.61
N LYS A 103 -3.95 2.82 -10.87
CA LYS A 103 -4.55 4.11 -11.24
C LYS A 103 -6.07 4.03 -11.43
N GLY A 104 -6.60 2.89 -11.86
CA GLY A 104 -8.03 2.69 -12.15
C GLY A 104 -9.00 3.04 -11.00
N PRO A 105 -8.69 2.75 -9.71
CA PRO A 105 -9.54 3.15 -8.59
C PRO A 105 -9.83 4.65 -8.50
N ALA A 106 -8.95 5.50 -9.05
CA ALA A 106 -9.14 6.95 -9.02
C ALA A 106 -10.41 7.42 -9.75
N VAL A 107 -10.83 6.72 -10.81
CA VAL A 107 -12.05 7.11 -11.56
C VAL A 107 -13.28 7.00 -10.68
N PHE A 108 -13.35 5.99 -9.80
CA PHE A 108 -14.49 5.82 -8.91
C PHE A 108 -14.53 6.83 -7.77
N MET A 109 -13.46 7.62 -7.54
CA MET A 109 -13.46 8.67 -6.53
C MET A 109 -14.38 9.83 -6.89
N ILE A 110 -14.70 10.04 -8.17
CA ILE A 110 -15.61 11.11 -8.60
C ILE A 110 -17.02 10.97 -8.00
N PHE A 111 -17.47 9.74 -7.74
CA PHE A 111 -18.75 9.48 -7.08
C PHE A 111 -18.81 9.97 -5.63
N ARG A 112 -17.69 10.41 -5.05
CA ARG A 112 -17.60 10.96 -3.69
C ARG A 112 -17.56 12.48 -3.65
N ALA A 113 -17.41 13.14 -4.80
CA ALA A 113 -17.33 14.59 -4.91
C ALA A 113 -18.72 15.23 -4.74
N LYS A 114 -18.76 16.32 -3.98
CA LYS A 114 -19.99 17.01 -3.53
C LYS A 114 -20.27 18.30 -4.28
N SER A 115 -19.25 18.89 -4.87
CA SER A 115 -19.33 20.11 -5.67
C SER A 115 -18.71 19.89 -7.03
N ASP A 116 -19.01 20.77 -7.96
CA ASP A 116 -18.41 20.72 -9.30
C ASP A 116 -16.89 20.93 -9.23
N GLU A 117 -16.40 21.78 -8.32
CA GLU A 117 -14.97 21.96 -8.07
C GLU A 117 -14.31 20.66 -7.56
N GLU A 118 -14.94 19.95 -6.62
CA GLU A 118 -14.43 18.66 -6.15
C GLU A 118 -14.44 17.61 -7.26
N ARG A 119 -15.45 17.61 -8.15
CA ARG A 119 -15.52 16.71 -9.30
C ARG A 119 -14.41 17.00 -10.31
N GLU A 120 -14.17 18.27 -10.61
CA GLU A 120 -13.09 18.74 -11.48
C GLU A 120 -11.70 18.40 -10.92
N ASN A 121 -11.53 18.40 -9.60
CA ASN A 121 -10.31 17.94 -8.97
C ASN A 121 -10.19 16.40 -8.96
N ALA A 122 -11.28 15.69 -8.69
CA ALA A 122 -11.32 14.23 -8.63
C ALA A 122 -11.06 13.56 -9.99
N LYS A 123 -11.34 14.23 -11.12
CA LYS A 123 -11.03 13.70 -12.44
C LYS A 123 -9.54 13.77 -12.81
N LYS A 124 -8.75 14.64 -12.18
CA LYS A 124 -7.33 14.88 -12.56
C LYS A 124 -6.47 13.61 -12.60
N PRO A 125 -6.48 12.72 -11.58
CA PRO A 125 -5.67 11.50 -11.63
C PRO A 125 -6.13 10.52 -12.71
N SER A 126 -7.42 10.55 -13.05
CA SER A 126 -8.00 9.75 -14.14
C SER A 126 -7.51 10.25 -15.51
N LEU A 127 -7.49 11.57 -15.70
CA LEU A 127 -6.94 12.19 -16.90
C LEU A 127 -5.44 11.94 -17.03
N GLU A 128 -4.69 11.99 -15.93
CA GLU A 128 -3.26 11.62 -15.93
C GLU A 128 -3.04 10.18 -16.39
N MET A 129 -3.82 9.23 -15.87
CA MET A 129 -3.78 7.83 -16.32
C MET A 129 -4.07 7.71 -17.83
N LEU A 130 -5.12 8.38 -18.31
CA LEU A 130 -5.48 8.37 -19.73
C LEU A 130 -4.37 9.00 -20.60
N ARG A 131 -3.74 10.09 -20.15
CA ARG A 131 -2.61 10.71 -20.87
C ARG A 131 -1.41 9.79 -20.96
N THR A 132 -1.06 9.09 -19.87
CA THR A 132 0.03 8.11 -19.89
C THR A 132 -0.25 6.97 -20.87
N VAL A 133 -1.48 6.46 -20.90
CA VAL A 133 -1.87 5.40 -21.85
C VAL A 133 -1.90 5.92 -23.29
N GLU A 134 -2.41 7.12 -23.52
CA GLU A 134 -2.42 7.76 -24.84
C GLU A 134 -0.99 7.91 -25.40
N GLU A 135 -0.05 8.33 -24.56
CA GLU A 135 1.32 8.58 -24.99
C GLU A 135 2.14 7.29 -25.20
N TRP A 136 1.98 6.32 -24.30
CA TRP A 136 2.88 5.15 -24.19
C TRP A 136 2.18 3.80 -24.27
N GLY A 137 0.89 3.71 -23.95
CA GLY A 137 0.15 2.44 -23.76
C GLY A 137 0.12 1.54 -24.98
N PHE A 138 0.00 2.13 -26.17
CA PHE A 138 -0.12 1.41 -27.43
C PHE A 138 1.20 1.31 -28.20
N ARG A 139 2.34 1.53 -27.54
CA ARG A 139 3.67 1.36 -28.16
C ARG A 139 4.24 -0.01 -27.80
N GLY A 140 4.76 -0.72 -28.80
CA GLY A 140 5.51 -1.95 -28.60
C GLY A 140 6.91 -1.73 -28.06
N GLY A 141 7.56 -2.81 -27.62
CA GLY A 141 8.97 -2.80 -27.23
C GLY A 141 9.91 -2.36 -28.35
N ASP A 142 9.47 -2.52 -29.59
CA ASP A 142 10.14 -2.09 -30.82
C ASP A 142 9.84 -0.63 -31.21
N GLY A 143 9.04 0.09 -30.41
CA GLY A 143 8.63 1.47 -30.64
C GLY A 143 7.51 1.65 -31.67
N ARG A 144 6.96 0.58 -32.24
CA ARG A 144 5.84 0.67 -33.20
C ARG A 144 4.50 0.82 -32.50
N GLU A 145 3.58 1.53 -33.15
CA GLU A 145 2.20 1.63 -32.65
C GLU A 145 1.44 0.33 -32.88
N ARG A 146 0.57 -0.01 -31.92
CA ARG A 146 -0.23 -1.23 -31.89
C ARG A 146 -1.71 -0.91 -31.85
N LYS A 147 -2.54 -1.83 -32.34
CA LYS A 147 -4.01 -1.67 -32.32
C LYS A 147 -4.56 -1.87 -30.90
N PHE A 148 -3.95 -2.79 -30.17
CA PHE A 148 -4.24 -3.22 -28.81
C PHE A 148 -2.94 -3.25 -27.99
N PHE A 149 -3.01 -3.30 -26.66
CA PHE A 149 -1.83 -3.51 -25.84
C PHE A 149 -1.13 -4.84 -26.20
N GLY A 150 -1.94 -5.87 -26.50
CA GLY A 150 -1.48 -7.17 -26.98
C GLY A 150 -0.90 -7.20 -28.40
N GLY A 151 -0.85 -6.07 -29.13
CA GLY A 151 -0.42 -6.02 -30.52
C GLY A 151 -1.60 -5.89 -31.48
N ASP A 152 -1.79 -6.91 -32.32
CA ASP A 152 -2.88 -6.98 -33.31
C ASP A 152 -4.17 -7.59 -32.77
N GLU A 153 -4.10 -8.34 -31.66
CA GLU A 153 -5.22 -9.00 -31.00
C GLU A 153 -5.42 -8.51 -29.56
N ILE A 154 -6.60 -8.74 -29.01
CA ILE A 154 -6.94 -8.38 -27.63
C ILE A 154 -6.12 -9.26 -26.67
N GLY A 155 -5.24 -8.63 -25.90
CA GLY A 155 -4.44 -9.29 -24.88
C GLY A 155 -4.95 -9.06 -23.46
N MET A 156 -4.24 -9.63 -22.49
CA MET A 156 -4.60 -9.53 -21.07
C MET A 156 -4.63 -8.07 -20.55
N ALA A 157 -3.72 -7.22 -21.04
CA ALA A 157 -3.69 -5.80 -20.72
C ALA A 157 -4.92 -5.05 -21.28
N ASP A 158 -5.38 -5.41 -22.48
CA ASP A 158 -6.62 -4.88 -23.05
C ASP A 158 -7.83 -5.29 -22.21
N LEU A 159 -7.90 -6.53 -21.73
CA LEU A 159 -8.95 -6.96 -20.82
C LEU A 159 -8.93 -6.16 -19.51
N ALA A 160 -7.73 -5.93 -18.94
CA ALA A 160 -7.57 -5.15 -17.72
C ALA A 160 -8.00 -3.68 -17.89
N PHE A 161 -7.74 -3.09 -19.07
CA PHE A 161 -8.12 -1.73 -19.44
C PHE A 161 -9.57 -1.61 -19.97
N GLY A 162 -10.17 -2.73 -20.40
CA GLY A 162 -11.47 -2.80 -21.11
C GLY A 162 -12.62 -2.03 -20.47
N TRP A 163 -12.60 -1.83 -19.15
CA TRP A 163 -13.59 -1.02 -18.46
C TRP A 163 -13.61 0.44 -18.95
N VAL A 164 -12.48 0.99 -19.42
CA VAL A 164 -12.40 2.34 -20.01
C VAL A 164 -13.30 2.46 -21.24
N ALA A 165 -13.42 1.41 -22.04
CA ALA A 165 -14.19 1.45 -23.27
C ALA A 165 -15.71 1.58 -23.04
N HIS A 166 -16.21 1.15 -21.88
CA HIS A 166 -17.65 1.04 -21.64
C HIS A 166 -18.13 1.67 -20.32
N TRP A 167 -17.42 1.46 -19.21
CA TRP A 167 -17.80 2.02 -17.91
C TRP A 167 -17.57 3.52 -17.83
N ILE A 168 -16.50 4.06 -18.45
CA ILE A 168 -16.25 5.51 -18.41
C ILE A 168 -17.44 6.28 -18.99
N GLY A 169 -17.95 5.89 -20.17
CA GLY A 169 -19.10 6.57 -20.77
C GLY A 169 -20.37 6.53 -19.91
N VAL A 170 -20.54 5.48 -19.10
CA VAL A 170 -21.63 5.41 -18.11
C VAL A 170 -21.36 6.32 -16.92
N ILE A 171 -20.12 6.35 -16.42
CA ILE A 171 -19.73 7.22 -15.31
C ILE A 171 -19.92 8.68 -15.72
N GLU A 172 -19.46 9.08 -16.92
CA GLU A 172 -19.64 10.42 -17.51
C GLU A 172 -21.11 10.84 -17.49
N GLU A 173 -22.02 9.95 -17.94
CA GLU A 173 -23.46 10.19 -17.97
C GLU A 173 -24.08 10.33 -16.56
N VAL A 174 -23.57 9.59 -15.57
CA VAL A 174 -24.12 9.57 -14.21
C VAL A 174 -23.67 10.79 -13.41
N VAL A 175 -22.42 11.22 -13.59
CA VAL A 175 -21.83 12.32 -12.78
C VAL A 175 -21.73 13.64 -13.53
N ASP A 176 -22.14 13.66 -14.80
CA ASP A 176 -22.11 14.83 -15.70
C ASP A 176 -20.72 15.47 -15.83
N VAL A 177 -19.69 14.63 -15.96
CA VAL A 177 -18.30 15.06 -16.15
C VAL A 177 -17.66 14.23 -17.25
N LYS A 178 -17.11 14.91 -18.26
CA LYS A 178 -16.41 14.27 -19.37
C LYS A 178 -14.97 13.91 -18.98
N PHE A 179 -14.59 12.65 -19.25
CA PHE A 179 -13.25 12.10 -19.05
C PHE A 179 -12.56 11.82 -20.39
N LEU A 180 -13.25 11.20 -21.33
CA LEU A 180 -12.67 10.75 -22.59
C LEU A 180 -13.15 11.64 -23.74
N ASP A 181 -12.29 12.58 -24.13
CA ASP A 181 -12.49 13.39 -25.34
C ASP A 181 -11.67 12.85 -26.52
N ALA A 182 -12.31 12.72 -27.68
CA ALA A 182 -11.66 12.16 -28.87
C ALA A 182 -10.53 13.06 -29.43
N ASN A 183 -10.57 14.37 -29.16
CA ASN A 183 -9.50 15.28 -29.60
C ASN A 183 -8.31 15.25 -28.63
N GLU A 184 -8.54 15.04 -27.34
CA GLU A 184 -7.47 14.95 -26.32
C GLU A 184 -6.83 13.56 -26.29
N PHE A 185 -7.63 12.49 -26.50
CA PHE A 185 -7.19 11.09 -26.40
C PHE A 185 -7.53 10.28 -27.66
N PRO A 186 -7.03 10.67 -28.85
CA PRO A 186 -7.40 10.02 -30.10
C PRO A 186 -7.05 8.53 -30.17
N LYS A 187 -5.92 8.09 -29.60
CA LYS A 187 -5.52 6.68 -29.64
C LYS A 187 -6.34 5.83 -28.69
N VAL A 188 -6.58 6.29 -27.46
CA VAL A 188 -7.47 5.62 -26.51
C VAL A 188 -8.87 5.55 -27.10
N TYR A 189 -9.40 6.64 -27.68
CA TYR A 189 -10.71 6.64 -28.31
C TYR A 189 -10.78 5.65 -29.48
N ALA A 190 -9.79 5.62 -30.36
CA ALA A 190 -9.75 4.65 -31.46
C ALA A 190 -9.64 3.20 -30.93
N TRP A 191 -8.93 2.99 -29.82
CA TRP A 191 -8.87 1.69 -29.15
C TRP A 191 -10.22 1.29 -28.55
N THR A 192 -10.97 2.21 -27.91
CA THR A 192 -12.28 1.87 -27.32
C THR A 192 -13.28 1.41 -28.38
N GLU A 193 -13.30 2.06 -29.55
CA GLU A 193 -14.13 1.65 -30.68
C GLU A 193 -13.75 0.25 -31.16
N ARG A 194 -12.47 0.00 -31.45
CA ARG A 194 -11.99 -1.33 -31.87
C ARG A 194 -12.28 -2.42 -30.83
N PHE A 195 -12.09 -2.12 -29.54
CA PHE A 195 -12.32 -3.06 -28.46
C PHE A 195 -13.80 -3.43 -28.35
N LYS A 196 -14.71 -2.45 -28.43
CA LYS A 196 -16.16 -2.70 -28.43
C LYS A 196 -16.67 -3.40 -29.67
N ASP A 197 -16.04 -3.19 -30.83
CA ASP A 197 -16.43 -3.80 -32.10
C ASP A 197 -16.03 -5.27 -32.22
N ALA A 198 -15.01 -5.70 -31.47
CA ALA A 198 -14.61 -7.09 -31.40
C ALA A 198 -15.79 -7.98 -30.97
N ALA A 199 -16.16 -8.96 -31.80
CA ALA A 199 -17.42 -9.71 -31.66
C ALA A 199 -17.63 -10.28 -30.25
N VAL A 200 -16.60 -10.92 -29.68
CA VAL A 200 -16.65 -11.49 -28.33
C VAL A 200 -16.91 -10.42 -27.26
N ILE A 201 -16.32 -9.24 -27.40
CA ILE A 201 -16.54 -8.15 -26.45
C ILE A 201 -17.94 -7.59 -26.63
N ARG A 202 -18.31 -7.18 -27.85
CA ARG A 202 -19.62 -6.60 -28.18
C ARG A 202 -20.78 -7.43 -27.64
N ASP A 203 -20.73 -8.74 -27.86
CA ASP A 203 -21.80 -9.67 -27.51
C ASP A 203 -21.82 -9.99 -26.00
N ASN A 204 -20.81 -9.53 -25.24
CA ASN A 204 -20.68 -9.73 -23.80
C ASN A 204 -20.34 -8.41 -23.09
N LEU A 205 -20.92 -7.29 -23.52
CA LEU A 205 -20.95 -6.05 -22.74
C LEU A 205 -22.20 -6.04 -21.84
N PRO A 206 -22.12 -5.48 -20.62
CA PRO A 206 -23.32 -5.26 -19.81
C PRO A 206 -24.25 -4.24 -20.45
N ASP A 207 -25.53 -4.31 -20.11
CA ASP A 207 -26.50 -3.33 -20.59
C ASP A 207 -26.18 -1.95 -19.99
N ARG A 208 -25.96 -0.98 -20.89
CA ARG A 208 -25.58 0.39 -20.54
C ARG A 208 -26.63 1.09 -19.68
N ASN A 209 -27.92 0.93 -19.99
CA ASN A 209 -29.01 1.61 -19.31
C ASN A 209 -29.20 1.06 -17.90
N LEU A 210 -29.13 -0.27 -17.75
CA LEU A 210 -29.16 -0.92 -16.45
C LEU A 210 -27.98 -0.46 -15.59
N MET A 211 -26.76 -0.42 -16.14
CA MET A 211 -25.60 0.07 -15.41
C MET A 211 -25.74 1.53 -14.99
N ALA A 212 -26.17 2.41 -15.89
CA ALA A 212 -26.42 3.81 -15.56
C ALA A 212 -27.45 3.94 -14.42
N ALA A 213 -28.53 3.17 -14.47
CA ALA A 213 -29.51 3.12 -13.38
C ALA A 213 -28.92 2.58 -12.07
N ALA A 214 -28.11 1.53 -12.11
CA ALA A 214 -27.44 0.97 -10.93
C ALA A 214 -26.42 1.95 -10.33
N PHE A 215 -25.66 2.65 -11.17
CA PHE A 215 -24.68 3.65 -10.75
C PHE A 215 -25.36 4.91 -10.21
N ARG A 216 -26.47 5.37 -10.81
CA ARG A 216 -27.32 6.43 -10.25
C ARG A 216 -27.84 6.04 -8.88
N ARG A 217 -28.45 4.86 -8.72
CA ARG A 217 -28.93 4.38 -7.42
C ARG A 217 -27.81 4.33 -6.38
N ARG A 218 -26.62 3.86 -6.76
CA ARG A 218 -25.46 3.82 -5.88
C ARG A 218 -24.96 5.22 -5.52
N PHE A 219 -24.91 6.13 -6.48
CA PHE A 219 -24.53 7.53 -6.30
C PHE A 219 -25.52 8.29 -5.42
N GLU A 220 -26.82 8.17 -5.72
CA GLU A 220 -27.93 8.70 -4.92
C GLU A 220 -27.94 8.11 -3.51
N PHE A 221 -27.71 6.81 -3.35
CA PHE A 221 -27.57 6.18 -2.04
C PHE A 221 -26.41 6.80 -1.26
N MET A 222 -25.24 6.99 -1.88
CA MET A 222 -24.09 7.65 -1.25
C MET A 222 -24.36 9.13 -0.93
N ALA A 223 -25.17 9.82 -1.74
CA ALA A 223 -25.59 11.20 -1.51
C ALA A 223 -26.66 11.33 -0.40
N HIS A 224 -27.62 10.42 -0.34
CA HIS A 224 -28.76 10.43 0.59
C HIS A 224 -28.48 9.75 1.94
N SER A 225 -27.54 8.81 2.02
CA SER A 225 -27.20 8.08 3.26
C SER A 225 -26.37 8.90 4.26
N GLY A 226 -26.11 10.18 3.99
CA GLY A 226 -25.31 11.03 4.88
C GLY A 226 -23.82 10.65 4.94
N LEU A 227 -23.32 9.82 4.02
CA LEU A 227 -21.89 9.58 3.79
C LEU A 227 -21.16 10.81 3.20
N LEU A 228 -21.91 11.88 2.93
CA LEU A 228 -21.44 13.24 2.65
C LEU A 228 -21.55 14.20 3.85
N GLY A 229 -21.95 13.72 5.04
CA GLY A 229 -21.79 14.39 6.34
C GLY A 229 -22.86 15.41 6.74
N GLY A 230 -23.55 15.11 7.86
CA GLY A 230 -23.88 16.05 8.94
C GLY A 230 -24.89 17.18 8.70
N GLY A 231 -26.06 17.06 9.34
CA GLY A 231 -26.89 18.21 9.70
C GLY A 231 -28.28 18.23 9.07
N MET A 232 -29.30 18.19 9.94
CA MET A 232 -30.69 18.57 9.66
C MET A 232 -31.51 17.66 8.73
N ARG A 233 -32.15 16.62 9.30
CA ARG A 233 -33.62 16.38 9.13
C ARG A 233 -34.10 15.23 10.01
N TRP A 234 -34.16 15.49 11.32
CA TRP A 234 -34.82 14.64 12.32
C TRP A 234 -36.37 14.61 12.17
N LYS A 235 -36.95 15.30 11.18
CA LYS A 235 -38.40 15.49 11.07
C LYS A 235 -39.10 14.76 9.92
N THR A 236 -38.39 14.10 9.00
CA THR A 236 -39.06 13.38 7.88
C THR A 236 -39.00 11.85 7.99
N ARG A 237 -38.09 11.28 8.79
CA ARG A 237 -38.03 9.82 9.03
C ARG A 237 -39.00 9.29 10.09
N LYS A 238 -39.56 10.15 10.94
CA LYS A 238 -40.56 9.75 11.95
C LYS A 238 -41.89 9.32 11.31
N LYS A 239 -42.30 9.99 10.23
CA LYS A 239 -43.59 9.75 9.55
C LYS A 239 -43.63 8.49 8.67
N MET A 240 -42.48 7.94 8.28
CA MET A 240 -42.39 6.67 7.54
C MET A 240 -42.13 5.46 8.45
N ARG A 241 -41.60 5.67 9.65
CA ARG A 241 -41.35 4.59 10.63
C ARG A 241 -42.56 4.27 11.50
N GLU A 242 -43.49 5.21 11.67
CA GLU A 242 -44.76 5.00 12.38
C GLU A 242 -45.76 4.10 11.61
N ASN A 243 -45.55 3.86 10.30
CA ASN A 243 -46.43 3.00 9.49
C ASN A 243 -45.93 1.54 9.35
N VAL A 244 -44.79 1.17 9.95
CA VAL A 244 -44.24 -0.20 9.87
C VAL A 244 -44.00 -0.80 11.26
N SER A 245 -44.41 -0.12 12.33
CA SER A 245 -44.14 -0.51 13.71
C SER A 245 -45.33 -1.09 14.48
N ASP A 246 -46.29 -1.73 13.79
CA ASP A 246 -47.46 -2.31 14.47
C ASP A 246 -47.49 -3.84 14.53
N GLU A 247 -46.48 -4.54 13.99
CA GLU A 247 -46.41 -6.00 14.13
C GLU A 247 -44.96 -6.49 14.27
N ARG A 248 -44.46 -6.44 15.52
CA ARG A 248 -43.39 -7.28 16.13
C ARG A 248 -42.73 -6.54 17.30
N GLY A 249 -43.56 -6.04 18.22
CA GLY A 249 -43.10 -5.63 19.55
C GLY A 249 -42.85 -6.85 20.42
N GLN A 250 -41.84 -6.74 21.30
CA GLN A 250 -41.50 -7.63 22.42
C GLN A 250 -40.68 -8.88 22.10
N GLN A 251 -39.44 -8.69 21.60
CA GLN A 251 -38.30 -9.52 22.06
C GLN A 251 -36.90 -8.95 21.69
N ASN A 252 -36.81 -7.96 20.79
CA ASN A 252 -35.52 -7.49 20.25
C ASN A 252 -34.89 -6.26 20.94
N GLY A 253 -35.41 -5.80 22.07
CA GLY A 253 -34.95 -4.56 22.72
C GLY A 253 -33.48 -4.58 23.16
N THR A 254 -32.95 -5.75 23.48
CA THR A 254 -31.59 -5.88 24.04
C THR A 254 -30.53 -6.15 22.97
N LEU A 255 -30.91 -6.78 21.84
CA LEU A 255 -29.96 -7.09 20.76
C LEU A 255 -29.69 -5.89 19.84
N SER A 256 -30.63 -4.95 19.70
CA SER A 256 -30.49 -3.83 18.76
C SER A 256 -29.48 -2.77 19.21
N VAL A 257 -29.11 -2.76 20.50
CA VAL A 257 -28.08 -1.85 21.05
C VAL A 257 -26.67 -2.39 20.76
N LEU A 258 -26.50 -3.71 20.68
CA LEU A 258 -25.21 -4.37 20.43
C LEU A 258 -24.77 -4.36 18.95
N LEU A 259 -25.65 -3.99 18.03
CA LEU A 259 -25.39 -3.93 16.58
C LEU A 259 -25.16 -2.51 16.06
N GLN A 260 -25.11 -1.51 16.94
CA GLN A 260 -24.84 -0.11 16.57
C GLN A 260 -23.33 0.15 16.55
N ASP A 261 -22.87 0.98 15.61
CA ASP A 261 -21.46 1.39 15.53
C ASP A 261 -21.06 2.02 16.88
N PRO A 262 -20.00 1.53 17.56
CA PRO A 262 -19.58 2.09 18.84
C PRO A 262 -19.30 3.59 18.79
N PHE A 263 -18.90 4.13 17.64
CA PHE A 263 -18.76 5.58 17.45
C PHE A 263 -20.10 6.32 17.64
N GLU A 264 -21.20 5.78 17.10
CA GLU A 264 -22.54 6.38 17.21
C GLU A 264 -23.11 6.26 18.63
N VAL A 265 -22.74 5.20 19.35
CA VAL A 265 -23.22 4.93 20.72
C VAL A 265 -22.43 5.71 21.77
N LEU A 266 -21.11 5.74 21.63
CA LEU A 266 -20.19 6.30 22.64
C LEU A 266 -19.84 7.76 22.36
N GLY A 267 -19.95 8.21 21.11
CA GLY A 267 -19.49 9.53 20.69
C GLY A 267 -17.96 9.63 20.64
N SER A 268 -17.47 10.79 20.20
CA SER A 268 -16.05 11.00 19.91
C SER A 268 -15.16 10.92 21.15
N ASP A 269 -15.62 11.49 22.25
CA ASP A 269 -14.77 11.72 23.42
C ASP A 269 -14.52 10.42 24.18
N LEU A 270 -15.57 9.59 24.35
CA LEU A 270 -15.43 8.27 24.97
C LEU A 270 -14.68 7.30 24.06
N LEU A 271 -14.92 7.32 22.74
CA LEU A 271 -14.17 6.47 21.83
C LEU A 271 -12.69 6.85 21.79
N MET A 272 -12.36 8.15 21.82
CA MET A 272 -10.98 8.62 21.94
C MET A 272 -10.35 8.17 23.27
N ALA A 273 -11.07 8.27 24.39
CA ALA A 273 -10.58 7.77 25.67
C ALA A 273 -10.29 6.26 25.62
N ILE A 274 -11.20 5.46 25.06
CA ILE A 274 -11.03 4.01 24.89
C ILE A 274 -9.81 3.70 24.01
N LEU A 275 -9.69 4.37 22.86
CA LEU A 275 -8.55 4.20 21.96
C LEU A 275 -7.22 4.64 22.59
N GLY A 276 -7.24 5.54 23.57
CA GLY A 276 -6.06 5.90 24.36
C GLY A 276 -5.49 4.72 25.17
N TYR A 277 -6.37 3.84 25.66
CA TYR A 277 -5.99 2.70 26.52
C TYR A 277 -5.62 1.42 25.76
N VAL A 278 -5.96 1.30 24.48
CA VAL A 278 -5.59 0.12 23.67
C VAL A 278 -4.20 0.29 23.05
N ASP A 279 -3.57 -0.81 22.64
CA ASP A 279 -2.23 -0.79 22.05
C ASP A 279 -2.21 -0.08 20.67
N SER A 280 -1.03 0.39 20.26
CA SER A 280 -0.85 1.15 19.02
C SER A 280 -1.26 0.39 17.75
N ARG A 281 -1.15 -0.95 17.73
CA ARG A 281 -1.62 -1.76 16.60
C ARG A 281 -3.14 -1.78 16.54
N SER A 282 -3.82 -1.89 17.67
CA SER A 282 -5.28 -1.78 17.76
C SER A 282 -5.79 -0.39 17.34
N VAL A 283 -5.09 0.69 17.72
CA VAL A 283 -5.38 2.04 17.22
C VAL A 283 -5.15 2.14 15.71
N ALA A 284 -4.08 1.55 15.17
CA ALA A 284 -3.82 1.54 13.74
C ALA A 284 -4.89 0.77 12.95
N LEU A 285 -5.34 -0.38 13.44
CA LEU A 285 -6.41 -1.16 12.81
C LEU A 285 -7.74 -0.40 12.80
N SER A 286 -7.98 0.43 13.81
CA SER A 286 -9.16 1.30 13.91
C SER A 286 -9.25 2.31 12.76
N LEU A 287 -8.13 2.69 12.14
CA LEU A 287 -8.10 3.54 10.94
C LEU A 287 -8.83 2.90 9.75
N LEU A 288 -8.92 1.56 9.71
CA LEU A 288 -9.48 0.80 8.59
C LEU A 288 -10.98 0.52 8.74
N VAL A 289 -11.58 0.87 9.89
CA VAL A 289 -12.97 0.51 10.24
C VAL A 289 -13.97 1.37 9.46
N SER A 290 -13.91 2.69 9.63
CA SER A 290 -14.77 3.65 8.94
C SER A 290 -14.15 5.04 8.92
N ARG A 291 -14.76 5.99 8.20
CA ARG A 291 -14.28 7.39 8.19
C ARG A 291 -14.36 8.05 9.56
N SER A 292 -15.39 7.75 10.34
CA SER A 292 -15.59 8.30 11.68
C SER A 292 -14.52 7.78 12.65
N TRP A 293 -14.21 6.48 12.57
CA TRP A 293 -13.12 5.87 13.30
C TRP A 293 -11.76 6.39 12.85
N TYR A 294 -11.54 6.56 11.54
CA TYR A 294 -10.31 7.15 11.01
C TYR A 294 -10.05 8.55 11.59
N GLY A 295 -11.07 9.43 11.60
CA GLY A 295 -10.91 10.79 12.11
C GLY A 295 -10.47 10.86 13.57
N ILE A 296 -10.93 9.92 14.41
CA ILE A 296 -10.50 9.83 15.81
C ILE A 296 -9.16 9.12 15.92
N ALA A 297 -9.04 7.93 15.31
CA ALA A 297 -7.86 7.09 15.39
C ALA A 297 -6.63 7.72 14.73
N SER A 298 -6.76 8.73 13.86
CA SER A 298 -5.65 9.50 13.31
C SER A 298 -5.29 10.74 14.14
N SER A 299 -5.94 10.96 15.29
CA SER A 299 -5.73 12.16 16.10
C SER A 299 -4.31 12.21 16.69
N ASP A 300 -3.67 13.38 16.57
CA ASP A 300 -2.35 13.63 17.16
C ASP A 300 -2.35 13.49 18.68
N SER A 301 -3.47 13.72 19.37
CA SER A 301 -3.58 13.51 20.82
C SER A 301 -3.35 12.05 21.21
N LEU A 302 -3.92 11.11 20.46
CA LEU A 302 -3.74 9.68 20.68
C LEU A 302 -2.32 9.25 20.37
N TRP A 303 -1.84 9.60 19.18
CA TRP A 303 -0.52 9.18 18.72
C TRP A 303 0.64 9.86 19.46
N SER A 304 0.42 11.03 20.07
CA SER A 304 1.41 11.64 20.95
C SER A 304 1.78 10.71 22.10
N SER A 305 0.79 10.14 22.79
CA SER A 305 1.04 9.20 23.89
C SER A 305 1.70 7.91 23.39
N LYS A 306 1.30 7.42 22.22
CA LYS A 306 1.91 6.21 21.62
C LYS A 306 3.35 6.44 21.18
N CYS A 307 3.71 7.62 20.68
CA CYS A 307 5.11 7.96 20.40
C CYS A 307 5.94 7.98 21.68
N VAL A 308 5.44 8.59 22.77
CA VAL A 308 6.14 8.60 24.06
C VAL A 308 6.38 7.17 24.56
N GLU A 309 5.36 6.31 24.48
CA GLU A 309 5.46 4.90 24.85
C GLU A 309 6.49 4.15 23.97
N LEU A 310 6.45 4.35 22.65
CA LEU A 310 7.36 3.71 21.70
C LEU A 310 8.82 4.12 21.91
N TRP A 311 9.04 5.41 22.20
CA TRP A 311 10.36 6.00 22.37
C TRP A 311 10.94 5.78 23.77
N LEU A 312 10.13 5.33 24.71
CA LEU A 312 10.58 5.05 26.06
C LEU A 312 11.67 3.96 26.05
N GLY A 313 12.83 4.28 26.60
CA GLY A 313 13.98 3.37 26.65
C GLY A 313 14.67 3.15 25.30
N LYS A 314 14.36 3.94 24.26
CA LYS A 314 15.10 3.91 22.99
C LYS A 314 16.32 4.82 23.07
N ALA A 315 17.48 4.26 22.76
CA ALA A 315 18.75 4.96 22.69
C ALA A 315 18.86 5.86 21.45
N HIS A 316 18.10 5.56 20.39
CA HIS A 316 18.14 6.30 19.13
C HIS A 316 16.73 6.52 18.60
N ILE A 317 16.32 7.78 18.40
CA ILE A 317 15.04 8.16 17.81
C ILE A 317 15.34 8.97 16.53
N PRO A 318 14.76 8.63 15.36
CA PRO A 318 15.08 9.33 14.12
C PRO A 318 14.62 10.80 14.15
N ARG A 319 15.50 11.74 13.76
CA ARG A 319 15.20 13.18 13.68
C ARG A 319 13.96 13.51 12.87
N LEU A 320 13.76 12.79 11.75
CA LEU A 320 12.60 13.04 10.90
C LEU A 320 11.29 12.92 11.71
N ALA A 321 11.22 11.97 12.66
CA ALA A 321 10.07 11.80 13.54
C ALA A 321 9.90 12.93 14.58
N GLN A 322 10.94 13.74 14.79
CA GLN A 322 10.94 14.90 15.68
C GLN A 322 10.68 16.22 14.94
N THR A 323 10.49 16.18 13.61
CA THR A 323 10.25 17.37 12.79
C THR A 323 8.98 18.09 13.22
N ARG A 324 9.09 19.41 13.44
CA ARG A 324 7.96 20.25 13.85
C ARG A 324 6.87 20.25 12.77
N GLY A 325 5.64 20.01 13.17
CA GLY A 325 4.48 19.99 12.27
C GLY A 325 4.22 18.63 11.60
N LEU A 326 5.08 17.63 11.82
CA LEU A 326 4.82 16.27 11.37
C LEU A 326 3.68 15.64 12.20
N PRO A 327 2.65 15.04 11.56
CA PRO A 327 1.60 14.31 12.28
C PRO A 327 2.19 13.20 13.16
N LYS A 328 1.66 13.04 14.36
CA LYS A 328 2.22 12.10 15.35
C LYS A 328 2.12 10.65 14.92
N MET A 329 1.07 10.31 14.18
CA MET A 329 0.95 8.99 13.55
C MET A 329 2.07 8.73 12.53
N ALA A 330 2.45 9.75 11.74
CA ALA A 330 3.56 9.65 10.80
C ALA A 330 4.90 9.55 11.53
N ALA A 331 5.11 10.34 12.59
CA ALA A 331 6.29 10.23 13.46
C ALA A 331 6.43 8.83 14.07
N TYR A 332 5.34 8.24 14.55
CA TYR A 332 5.31 6.87 15.06
C TYR A 332 5.72 5.87 13.97
N SER A 333 5.08 5.95 12.80
CA SER A 333 5.35 5.04 11.68
C SER A 333 6.81 5.13 11.20
N LEU A 334 7.33 6.35 11.05
CA LEU A 334 8.72 6.59 10.66
C LEU A 334 9.70 6.05 11.69
N SER A 335 9.38 6.19 12.99
CA SER A 335 10.19 5.62 14.07
C SER A 335 10.26 4.09 14.01
N VAL A 336 9.14 3.42 13.75
CA VAL A 336 9.10 1.95 13.61
C VAL A 336 9.83 1.51 12.34
N MET A 337 9.62 2.21 11.22
CA MET A 337 10.31 1.89 9.96
C MET A 337 11.81 2.07 10.08
N ASP A 338 12.26 3.16 10.71
CA ASP A 338 13.66 3.38 10.99
C ASP A 338 14.18 2.30 11.93
N GLY A 339 13.56 2.09 13.10
CA GLY A 339 13.97 1.09 14.10
C GLY A 339 14.15 -0.34 13.57
N ASN A 340 13.46 -0.70 12.48
CA ASN A 340 13.58 -2.00 11.81
C ASN A 340 14.65 -2.06 10.70
N ARG A 341 15.41 -0.98 10.48
CA ARG A 341 16.51 -0.95 9.50
C ARG A 341 17.63 -1.89 9.93
N THR A 342 18.08 -2.70 8.99
CA THR A 342 19.27 -3.55 9.10
C THR A 342 20.48 -2.95 8.39
N ARG A 343 20.31 -1.80 7.75
CA ARG A 343 21.31 -1.12 6.93
C ARG A 343 21.66 0.24 7.55
N ILE A 344 22.93 0.39 7.93
CA ILE A 344 23.48 1.67 8.35
C ILE A 344 23.97 2.45 7.14
N MET A 345 23.72 3.75 7.13
CA MET A 345 24.20 4.67 6.11
C MET A 345 25.35 5.52 6.67
N ARG A 346 26.04 6.24 5.79
CA ARG A 346 27.14 7.12 6.20
C ARG A 346 26.67 8.17 7.19
N GLU A 347 25.46 8.68 6.97
CA GLU A 347 24.86 9.73 7.77
C GLU A 347 24.60 9.24 9.20
N ASP A 348 24.13 7.99 9.37
CA ASP A 348 23.98 7.40 10.70
C ASP A 348 25.33 7.26 11.41
N LEU A 349 26.39 6.85 10.70
CA LEU A 349 27.74 6.73 11.27
C LEU A 349 28.25 8.07 11.82
N CYS A 350 28.05 9.15 11.06
CA CYS A 350 28.49 10.50 11.43
C CYS A 350 27.61 11.15 12.51
N ASP A 351 26.39 10.67 12.67
CA ASP A 351 25.43 11.23 13.62
C ASP A 351 25.64 10.76 15.05
N HIS A 352 26.32 9.62 15.23
CA HIS A 352 26.59 9.05 16.54
C HIS A 352 28.04 9.28 16.97
N ALA A 353 28.24 9.49 18.26
CA ALA A 353 29.48 9.09 18.91
C ALA A 353 29.47 7.58 19.13
N TRP A 354 30.62 6.93 19.07
CA TRP A 354 30.72 5.47 19.16
C TRP A 354 31.65 5.09 20.30
N GLN A 355 31.16 4.30 21.26
CA GLN A 355 32.02 3.62 22.22
C GLN A 355 32.77 2.52 21.49
N PHE A 356 34.07 2.39 21.75
CA PHE A 356 34.96 1.45 21.11
C PHE A 356 35.67 0.62 22.18
N HIS A 357 35.78 -0.69 21.91
CA HIS A 357 36.66 -1.56 22.66
C HIS A 357 37.17 -2.74 21.80
N PHE A 358 38.24 -3.37 22.25
CA PHE A 358 38.78 -4.60 21.71
C PHE A 358 38.03 -5.81 22.27
N ASN A 359 37.84 -6.82 21.42
CA ASN A 359 37.28 -8.11 21.80
C ASN A 359 38.36 -9.05 22.34
N LYS A 360 37.94 -10.15 22.97
CA LYS A 360 38.83 -11.10 23.64
C LYS A 360 39.93 -11.67 22.72
N GLU A 361 39.64 -11.81 21.43
CA GLU A 361 40.56 -12.33 20.42
C GLU A 361 41.60 -11.29 19.95
N ALA A 362 41.49 -10.03 20.39
CA ALA A 362 42.51 -9.03 20.10
C ALA A 362 43.84 -9.36 20.81
N PRO A 363 44.99 -9.00 20.19
CA PRO A 363 46.30 -9.12 20.82
C PRO A 363 46.31 -8.59 22.26
N VAL A 364 46.94 -9.32 23.17
CA VAL A 364 46.98 -9.00 24.61
C VAL A 364 47.46 -7.57 24.83
N TYR A 365 48.53 -7.15 24.13
CA TYR A 365 49.06 -5.79 24.22
C TYR A 365 48.02 -4.69 23.90
N TRP A 366 47.11 -4.92 22.96
CA TRP A 366 46.04 -3.95 22.67
C TRP A 366 44.97 -3.94 23.75
N ARG A 367 44.61 -5.11 24.29
CA ARG A 367 43.67 -5.22 25.41
C ARG A 367 44.20 -4.61 26.69
N ASP A 368 45.50 -4.74 26.95
CA ASP A 368 46.14 -4.14 28.12
C ASP A 368 46.09 -2.61 28.11
N LEU A 369 45.98 -2.00 26.93
CA LEU A 369 45.82 -0.55 26.75
C LEU A 369 44.36 -0.10 26.72
N ASP A 370 43.41 -1.03 26.65
CA ASP A 370 42.00 -0.75 26.51
C ASP A 370 41.32 -0.55 27.88
N PRO A 371 40.73 0.63 28.14
CA PRO A 371 40.02 0.92 29.39
C PRO A 371 38.91 -0.10 29.72
N TYR A 372 38.28 -0.73 28.72
CA TYR A 372 37.26 -1.76 28.91
C TYR A 372 37.80 -2.96 29.68
N TRP A 373 38.99 -3.46 29.29
CA TRP A 373 39.63 -4.61 29.94
C TRP A 373 40.26 -4.26 31.29
N GLN A 374 40.54 -2.98 31.52
CA GLN A 374 40.99 -2.45 32.81
C GLN A 374 39.82 -2.20 33.80
N GLY A 375 38.57 -2.41 33.38
CA GLY A 375 37.38 -2.16 34.20
C GLY A 375 37.06 -0.66 34.39
N SER A 376 37.55 0.20 33.51
CA SER A 376 37.24 1.63 33.52
C SER A 376 35.84 1.90 32.96
N HIS A 377 35.15 2.90 33.52
CA HIS A 377 33.88 3.40 33.00
C HIS A 377 34.06 4.42 31.85
N LEU A 378 35.29 4.87 31.60
CA LEU A 378 35.64 5.77 30.51
C LEU A 378 36.07 4.98 29.29
N LEU A 379 35.09 4.41 28.59
CA LEU A 379 35.32 3.71 27.32
C LEU A 379 35.79 4.68 26.24
N MET A 380 36.66 4.21 25.36
CA MET A 380 37.21 5.00 24.26
C MET A 380 36.09 5.42 23.31
N ARG A 381 36.08 6.68 22.86
CA ARG A 381 35.09 7.14 21.86
C ARG A 381 35.68 7.37 20.49
N ARG A 382 34.84 7.21 19.48
CA ARG A 382 35.15 7.37 18.07
C ARG A 382 34.09 8.23 17.41
N TYR A 383 34.53 9.07 16.48
CA TYR A 383 33.68 10.01 15.74
C TYR A 383 33.95 9.83 14.26
N PHE A 384 32.90 9.61 13.48
CA PHE A 384 32.99 9.48 12.02
C PHE A 384 32.60 10.81 11.37
N HIS A 385 33.30 11.16 10.29
CA HIS A 385 33.12 12.44 9.61
C HIS A 385 32.62 12.27 8.17
N PRO A 386 31.85 13.24 7.63
CA PRO A 386 31.31 13.14 6.28
C PRO A 386 32.34 12.99 5.17
N ASP A 387 33.58 13.47 5.38
CA ASP A 387 34.71 13.33 4.46
C ASP A 387 35.28 11.90 4.39
N GLY A 388 34.73 10.98 5.20
CA GLY A 388 35.18 9.60 5.29
C GLY A 388 36.30 9.38 6.31
N SER A 389 36.70 10.43 7.06
CA SER A 389 37.67 10.32 8.15
C SER A 389 37.02 9.86 9.46
N GLN A 390 37.84 9.40 10.39
CA GLN A 390 37.44 9.02 11.74
C GLN A 390 38.47 9.55 12.74
N THR A 391 37.98 10.13 13.83
CA THR A 391 38.78 10.62 14.95
C THR A 391 38.44 9.89 16.26
N ALA A 392 39.27 10.08 17.28
CA ALA A 392 39.11 9.54 18.63
C ALA A 392 39.17 10.66 19.67
N ASP A 393 38.88 10.35 20.93
CA ASP A 393 39.10 11.29 22.03
C ASP A 393 40.58 11.70 22.11
N PRO A 394 40.89 12.97 22.47
CA PRO A 394 42.26 13.49 22.48
C PRO A 394 43.22 12.72 23.40
N ASP A 395 42.69 12.14 24.49
CA ASP A 395 43.46 11.40 25.50
C ASP A 395 43.58 9.90 25.18
N ASP A 396 43.07 9.43 24.03
CA ASP A 396 43.19 8.04 23.60
C ASP A 396 44.64 7.71 23.23
N ARG A 397 45.34 7.03 24.15
CA ARG A 397 46.75 6.62 24.00
C ARG A 397 46.93 5.34 23.17
N VAL A 398 45.84 4.64 22.84
CA VAL A 398 45.87 3.36 22.11
C VAL A 398 45.85 3.59 20.60
N TRP A 399 45.14 4.64 20.18
CA TRP A 399 44.92 5.02 18.78
C TRP A 399 45.37 6.44 18.44
N GLY A 400 45.85 7.22 19.42
CA GLY A 400 46.16 8.64 19.27
C GLY A 400 47.13 8.96 18.13
N GLY A 401 46.58 9.47 17.02
CA GLY A 401 47.35 10.14 15.97
C GLY A 401 47.16 9.64 14.53
N HIS A 402 46.38 8.59 14.28
CA HIS A 402 46.15 8.11 12.90
C HIS A 402 44.77 8.51 12.39
N GLU A 403 44.73 9.41 11.40
CA GLU A 403 43.55 9.60 10.56
C GLU A 403 43.17 8.25 9.92
N CYS A 404 41.94 7.82 10.19
CA CYS A 404 41.42 6.55 9.70
C CYS A 404 40.34 6.83 8.65
N CYS A 405 40.32 6.07 7.57
CA CYS A 405 39.29 6.19 6.56
C CYS A 405 38.26 5.07 6.73
N PHE A 406 36.97 5.40 6.61
CA PHE A 406 35.89 4.43 6.60
C PHE A 406 35.12 4.43 5.28
N SER A 407 34.50 3.30 4.97
CA SER A 407 33.57 3.16 3.84
C SER A 407 32.45 2.19 4.19
N THR A 408 31.25 2.45 3.67
CA THR A 408 30.12 1.52 3.75
C THR A 408 30.02 0.74 2.46
N VAL A 409 30.08 -0.59 2.52
CA VAL A 409 30.00 -1.46 1.35
C VAL A 409 28.65 -2.14 1.34
N THR A 410 27.93 -2.02 0.24
CA THR A 410 26.65 -2.72 0.03
C THR A 410 26.69 -3.42 -1.32
N THR A 411 26.57 -4.74 -1.32
CA THR A 411 26.47 -5.56 -2.53
C THR A 411 25.03 -5.97 -2.75
N ILE A 412 24.52 -5.78 -3.96
CA ILE A 412 23.14 -6.06 -4.34
C ILE A 412 23.14 -7.16 -5.41
N VAL A 413 22.22 -8.11 -5.32
CA VAL A 413 21.99 -9.18 -6.32
C VAL A 413 21.00 -8.67 -7.39
N GLY A 414 20.98 -9.30 -8.57
CA GLY A 414 20.15 -8.86 -9.72
C GLY A 414 18.64 -8.74 -9.48
N ASP A 415 18.12 -9.23 -8.35
CA ASP A 415 16.72 -9.05 -7.91
C ASP A 415 16.52 -7.86 -6.94
N GLY A 416 17.55 -7.02 -6.74
CA GLY A 416 17.52 -5.89 -5.82
C GLY A 416 17.74 -6.25 -4.35
N LYS A 417 18.00 -7.53 -4.01
CA LYS A 417 18.27 -7.94 -2.63
C LYS A 417 19.72 -7.65 -2.23
N ILE A 418 19.91 -7.19 -1.00
CA ILE A 418 21.24 -6.97 -0.42
C ILE A 418 21.87 -8.33 -0.14
N ARG A 419 23.01 -8.61 -0.78
CA ARG A 419 23.85 -9.80 -0.54
C ARG A 419 24.74 -9.61 0.69
N GLU A 420 25.39 -8.46 0.76
CA GLU A 420 26.33 -8.13 1.83
C GLU A 420 26.20 -6.64 2.16
N HIS A 421 26.24 -6.31 3.44
CA HIS A 421 26.32 -4.94 3.92
C HIS A 421 27.23 -4.88 5.14
N TYR A 422 28.30 -4.09 5.08
CA TYR A 422 29.28 -3.97 6.15
C TYR A 422 29.99 -2.62 6.12
N VAL A 423 30.55 -2.24 7.26
CA VAL A 423 31.44 -1.08 7.37
C VAL A 423 32.88 -1.55 7.32
N ARG A 424 33.72 -0.83 6.57
CA ARG A 424 35.16 -1.08 6.50
C ARG A 424 35.88 0.12 7.07
N ILE A 425 36.70 -0.11 8.09
CA ILE A 425 37.55 0.90 8.71
C ILE A 425 39.00 0.52 8.39
N ASN A 426 39.72 1.37 7.66
CA ASN A 426 41.06 1.10 7.15
C ASN A 426 41.18 -0.29 6.46
N LYS A 427 42.17 -1.08 6.89
CA LYS A 427 42.41 -2.46 6.44
C LYS A 427 41.93 -3.52 7.44
N TRP A 428 41.09 -3.15 8.40
CA TRP A 428 40.52 -4.10 9.36
C TRP A 428 39.56 -5.08 8.67
N PRO A 429 39.34 -6.27 9.26
CA PRO A 429 38.27 -7.16 8.84
C PRO A 429 36.92 -6.44 8.81
N ARG A 430 36.02 -6.92 7.95
CA ARG A 430 34.67 -6.33 7.78
C ARG A 430 33.96 -6.20 9.12
N MET A 431 33.39 -5.02 9.38
CA MET A 431 32.56 -4.76 10.55
C MET A 431 31.13 -5.12 10.19
N LEU A 432 30.61 -6.17 10.81
CA LEU A 432 29.21 -6.53 10.69
C LEU A 432 28.39 -5.53 11.49
N VAL A 433 27.27 -5.11 10.92
CA VAL A 433 26.41 -4.10 11.52
C VAL A 433 25.11 -4.75 11.95
N SER A 434 24.66 -4.42 13.15
CA SER A 434 23.38 -4.86 13.70
C SER A 434 22.73 -3.74 14.50
N ARG A 435 21.44 -3.89 14.77
CA ARG A 435 20.66 -2.94 15.55
C ARG A 435 20.10 -3.65 16.78
N ASN A 436 20.21 -3.02 17.92
CA ASN A 436 19.73 -3.54 19.20
C ASN A 436 18.24 -3.21 19.40
N GLU A 437 17.61 -3.86 20.40
CA GLU A 437 16.19 -3.64 20.72
C GLU A 437 15.89 -2.20 21.16
N ASP A 438 16.86 -1.51 21.77
CA ASP A 438 16.81 -0.10 22.14
C ASP A 438 17.07 0.85 20.95
N TRP A 439 17.17 0.32 19.74
CA TRP A 439 17.46 1.01 18.49
C TRP A 439 18.87 1.57 18.34
N SER A 440 19.78 1.30 19.27
CA SER A 440 21.21 1.58 19.08
C SER A 440 21.83 0.69 17.99
N TRP A 441 22.88 1.20 17.35
CA TRP A 441 23.68 0.46 16.38
C TRP A 441 24.88 -0.19 17.05
N GLU A 442 25.18 -1.41 16.62
CA GLU A 442 26.39 -2.15 16.99
C GLU A 442 27.15 -2.50 15.71
N MET A 443 28.44 -2.22 15.68
CA MET A 443 29.34 -2.69 14.62
C MET A 443 30.49 -3.48 15.23
N SER A 444 30.69 -4.72 14.78
CA SER A 444 31.73 -5.56 15.37
C SER A 444 32.36 -6.51 14.36
N ASN A 445 33.58 -6.94 14.69
CA ASN A 445 34.25 -8.07 14.07
C ASN A 445 34.92 -8.90 15.18
N HIS A 446 35.75 -9.89 14.81
CA HIS A 446 36.43 -10.73 15.80
C HIS A 446 37.39 -9.97 16.75
N PHE A 447 37.88 -8.79 16.35
CA PHE A 447 38.87 -8.02 17.11
C PHE A 447 38.31 -6.80 17.83
N THR A 448 37.27 -6.15 17.30
CA THR A 448 36.78 -4.87 17.80
C THR A 448 35.27 -4.78 17.76
N SER A 449 34.73 -3.98 18.67
CA SER A 449 33.31 -3.65 18.74
C SER A 449 33.14 -2.15 18.91
N TYR A 450 32.10 -1.62 18.28
CA TYR A 450 31.66 -0.26 18.47
C TYR A 450 30.16 -0.24 18.72
N SER A 451 29.77 0.45 19.79
CA SER A 451 28.37 0.64 20.17
C SER A 451 28.03 2.13 20.03
N SER A 452 26.95 2.44 19.31
CA SER A 452 26.50 3.82 19.17
C SER A 452 26.06 4.36 20.53
N ILE A 453 26.53 5.55 20.88
CA ILE A 453 26.12 6.25 22.08
C ILE A 453 24.89 7.10 21.76
N ALA A 454 23.88 7.01 22.62
CA ALA A 454 22.76 7.94 22.63
C ALA A 454 23.28 9.33 22.98
N ASP A 455 23.45 10.19 21.99
CA ASP A 455 23.83 11.58 22.23
C ASP A 455 22.56 12.43 22.41
N ALA A 456 22.06 12.44 23.65
CA ALA A 456 20.85 13.19 24.02
C ALA A 456 21.06 14.72 24.05
N GLU A 457 22.30 15.20 23.97
CA GLU A 457 22.66 16.62 24.15
C GLU A 457 23.27 17.28 22.90
N LYS A 458 23.54 16.55 21.81
CA LYS A 458 23.98 17.16 20.56
C LYS A 458 22.82 17.84 19.83
N ASP A 459 22.86 19.17 19.83
CA ASP A 459 21.93 20.01 19.05
C ASP A 459 22.04 19.64 17.56
N GLY A 460 21.01 18.99 17.01
CA GLY A 460 21.02 18.43 15.66
C GLY A 460 21.76 17.09 15.52
N GLY A 461 21.51 16.11 16.41
CA GLY A 461 21.95 14.71 16.30
C GLY A 461 20.81 13.68 16.01
N THR A 462 21.16 12.54 15.38
CA THR A 462 20.43 11.24 15.28
C THR A 462 19.49 10.89 14.08
N GLY A 463 20.05 10.76 12.86
CA GLY A 463 19.48 10.10 11.68
C GLY A 463 19.39 11.01 10.43
N PRO A 464 19.57 10.49 9.19
CA PRO A 464 19.56 11.30 7.97
C PRO A 464 18.22 12.01 7.74
N LEU A 465 18.30 13.20 7.11
CA LEU A 465 17.18 13.94 6.53
C LEU A 465 16.62 13.26 5.28
#